data_AF-A0AAT9GPM2-F1
#
_entry.id   AF-A0AAT9GPM2-F1
#
_cell.length_a   1.000
_cell.length_b   1.000
_cell.length_c   1.000
_cell.angle_alpha   90.00
_cell.angle_beta   90.00
_cell.angle_gamma   90.00
#
_symmetry.space_group_name_H-M   'P 1'
#
loop_
_entity.id
_entity.type
_entity.pdbx_description
1 polymer ?
#
loop_
_entity_poly.entity_id
_entity_poly.type
_entity_poly.pdbx_seq_one_letter_code
_entity_poly.pdbx_strand_id
1 'polypeptide(L)'
;MMHIWTINLAIVIVSIIVAGLIAFELFQVRKINKTKLTVALSLLGIILVAEELVLFSAFMMWSSYDNPMYAYPSAVIASLSLIGLIILYYILRI
;
A
#
# COMPACT_ATOMS: atom_id res chain seq x y z
N MET A 1 -21.74 -6.12 -9.07
CA MET A 1 -20.64 -6.26 -8.10
C MET A 1 -19.28 -6.06 -8.74
N MET A 2 -19.04 -6.57 -9.95
CA MET A 2 -17.86 -6.24 -10.80
C MET A 2 -17.32 -4.80 -10.68
N HIS A 3 -18.18 -3.77 -10.71
CA HIS A 3 -17.75 -2.37 -10.60
C HIS A 3 -17.02 -2.03 -9.29
N ILE A 4 -17.43 -2.58 -8.15
CA ILE A 4 -16.77 -2.29 -6.87
C ILE A 4 -15.40 -2.95 -6.79
N TRP A 5 -15.26 -4.14 -7.37
CA TRP A 5 -13.99 -4.84 -7.46
C TRP A 5 -12.99 -4.10 -8.34
N THR A 6 -13.43 -3.56 -9.49
CA THR A 6 -12.59 -2.71 -10.33
C THR A 6 -12.07 -1.49 -9.58
N ILE A 7 -12.94 -0.84 -8.79
CA ILE A 7 -12.56 0.33 -7.98
C ILE A 7 -11.55 -0.08 -6.90
N ASN A 8 -11.82 -1.14 -6.14
CA ASN A 8 -10.94 -1.58 -5.05
C ASN A 8 -9.54 -1.96 -5.58
N LEU A 9 -9.48 -2.68 -6.71
CA LEU A 9 -8.22 -3.01 -7.37
C LEU A 9 -7.49 -1.77 -7.86
N ALA A 10 -8.19 -0.80 -8.46
CA ALA A 10 -7.59 0.45 -8.89
C ALA A 10 -6.98 1.23 -7.71
N ILE A 11 -7.69 1.31 -6.58
CA ILE A 11 -7.19 1.97 -5.36
C ILE A 11 -5.92 1.27 -4.87
N VAL A 12 -5.91 -0.06 -4.76
CA VAL A 12 -4.72 -0.79 -4.30
C VAL A 12 -3.54 -0.65 -5.27
N ILE A 13 -3.78 -0.63 -6.59
CA ILE A 13 -2.71 -0.37 -7.56
C ILE A 13 -2.05 1.00 -7.29
N VAL A 14 -2.86 2.03 -7.03
CA VAL A 14 -2.33 3.35 -6.65
C VAL A 14 -1.58 3.29 -5.32
N SER A 15 -2.11 2.58 -4.33
CA SER A 15 -1.43 2.37 -3.04
C SER A 15 -0.07 1.70 -3.20
N ILE A 16 0.07 0.66 -4.05
CA ILE A 16 1.37 0.02 -4.34
C ILE A 16 2.36 1.05 -4.88
N ILE A 17 1.93 1.92 -5.78
CA ILE A 17 2.80 2.96 -6.35
C ILE A 17 3.26 3.93 -5.26
N VAL A 18 2.34 4.41 -4.42
CA VAL A 18 2.67 5.33 -3.32
C VAL A 18 3.58 4.67 -2.30
N ALA A 19 3.32 3.41 -1.92
CA ALA A 19 4.18 2.64 -1.03
C ALA A 19 5.60 2.46 -1.64
N GLY A 20 5.69 2.24 -2.96
CA GLY A 20 6.96 2.18 -3.66
C GLY A 20 7.75 3.49 -3.61
N LEU A 21 7.06 4.63 -3.75
CA LEU A 21 7.68 5.96 -3.59
C LEU A 21 8.16 6.19 -2.15
N ILE A 22 7.37 5.81 -1.15
CA ILE A 22 7.77 5.87 0.28
C ILE A 22 9.03 5.02 0.50
N ALA A 23 9.02 3.77 0.04
CA ALA A 23 10.17 2.88 0.17
C ALA A 23 11.42 3.50 -0.46
N PHE A 24 11.29 4.07 -1.66
CA PHE A 24 12.37 4.77 -2.34
C PHE A 24 12.94 5.90 -1.49
N GLU A 25 12.11 6.79 -0.95
CA GLU A 25 12.57 7.89 -0.07
C GLU A 25 13.31 7.37 1.17
N LEU A 26 12.77 6.34 1.83
CA LEU A 26 13.38 5.73 3.01
C LEU A 26 14.74 5.08 2.69
N PHE A 27 14.89 4.50 1.50
CA PHE A 27 16.19 4.01 1.03
C PHE A 27 17.17 5.14 0.73
N GLN A 28 16.72 6.27 0.21
CA GLN A 28 17.57 7.44 -0.04
C GLN A 28 18.09 8.03 1.27
N VAL A 29 17.25 8.15 2.30
CA VAL A 29 17.68 8.56 3.64
C VAL A 29 18.75 7.62 4.21
N ARG A 30 18.58 6.30 4.04
CA ARG A 30 19.58 5.31 4.48
C ARG A 30 20.92 5.43 3.75
N LYS A 31 20.93 5.85 2.47
CA LYS A 31 22.18 6.08 1.75
C LYS A 31 23.00 7.21 2.39
N ILE A 32 22.32 8.24 2.89
CA ILE A 32 22.94 9.40 3.54
C ILE A 32 23.40 9.03 4.95
N ASN A 33 22.56 8.34 5.72
CA ASN A 33 22.85 7.99 7.10
C ASN A 33 22.50 6.52 7.38
N LYS A 34 23.46 5.73 7.89
CA LYS A 34 23.33 4.28 8.09
C LYS A 34 23.09 3.91 9.55
N THR A 35 22.20 4.62 10.24
CA THR A 35 21.83 4.28 11.63
C THR A 35 20.88 3.09 11.70
N LYS A 36 20.78 2.46 12.87
CA LYS A 36 19.77 1.42 13.13
C LYS A 36 18.35 1.88 12.80
N LEU A 37 18.02 3.15 13.07
CA LEU A 37 16.72 3.73 12.75
C LEU A 37 16.47 3.76 11.23
N THR A 38 17.43 4.25 10.44
CA THR A 38 17.27 4.30 8.97
C THR A 38 17.17 2.92 8.33
N VAL A 39 17.83 1.91 8.92
CA VAL A 39 17.68 0.51 8.49
C VAL A 39 16.26 0.01 8.78
N ALA A 40 15.75 0.24 9.98
CA ALA A 40 14.38 -0.13 10.34
C ALA A 40 13.34 0.56 9.45
N LEU A 41 13.55 1.85 9.15
CA LEU A 41 12.67 2.60 8.23
C LEU A 41 12.73 2.06 6.79
N SER A 42 13.91 1.73 6.27
CA SER A 42 14.01 1.10 4.95
C SER A 42 13.28 -0.25 4.90
N LEU A 43 13.37 -1.06 5.96
CA LEU A 43 12.62 -2.32 6.07
C LEU A 43 11.12 -2.07 6.15
N LEU A 44 10.68 -1.04 6.89
CA LEU A 44 9.28 -0.61 6.93
C LEU A 44 8.77 -0.28 5.52
N GLY A 45 9.56 0.45 4.72
CA GLY A 45 9.23 0.73 3.32
C GLY A 45 8.99 -0.55 2.49
N ILE A 46 9.85 -1.56 2.63
CA ILE A 46 9.66 -2.86 1.96
C ILE A 46 8.37 -3.54 2.44
N ILE A 47 8.12 -3.52 3.75
CA ILE A 47 6.93 -4.13 4.36
C ILE A 47 5.65 -3.49 3.82
N LEU A 48 5.60 -2.16 3.71
CA LEU A 48 4.44 -1.44 3.16
C LEU A 48 4.15 -1.85 1.71
N VAL A 49 5.18 -1.99 0.87
CA VAL A 49 5.01 -2.48 -0.51
C VAL A 49 4.49 -3.92 -0.52
N ALA A 50 5.06 -4.78 0.33
CA ALA A 50 4.63 -6.18 0.43
C ALA A 50 3.18 -6.31 0.92
N GLU A 51 2.76 -5.49 1.88
CA GLU A 51 1.39 -5.43 2.39
C GLU A 51 0.39 -5.10 1.27
N GLU A 52 0.67 -4.08 0.46
CA GLU A 52 -0.20 -3.71 -0.67
C GLU A 52 -0.26 -4.79 -1.75
N LEU A 53 0.85 -5.51 -2.01
CA LEU A 53 0.84 -6.65 -2.91
C LEU A 53 -0.02 -7.82 -2.38
N VAL A 54 0.01 -8.06 -1.06
CA VAL A 54 -0.85 -9.05 -0.41
C VAL A 54 -2.32 -8.64 -0.54
N LEU A 55 -2.67 -7.38 -0.26
CA LEU A 55 -4.03 -6.86 -0.43
C LEU A 55 -4.52 -6.99 -1.88
N PHE A 56 -3.67 -6.63 -2.85
CA PHE A 56 -3.99 -6.78 -4.27
C PHE A 56 -4.33 -8.24 -4.61
N SER A 57 -3.49 -9.18 -4.17
CA SER A 57 -3.70 -10.60 -4.40
C SER A 57 -5.00 -11.12 -3.76
N ALA A 58 -5.31 -10.68 -2.53
CA ALA A 58 -6.53 -11.05 -1.83
C ALA A 58 -7.77 -10.54 -2.56
N PHE A 59 -7.75 -9.29 -3.04
CA PHE A 59 -8.88 -8.69 -3.74
C PHE A 59 -9.08 -9.33 -5.13
N MET A 60 -8.00 -9.69 -5.83
CA MET A 60 -8.07 -10.48 -7.07
C MET A 60 -8.72 -11.84 -6.83
N MET A 61 -8.36 -12.53 -5.75
CA MET A 61 -9.00 -13.81 -5.39
C MET A 61 -10.48 -13.64 -5.07
N TRP A 62 -10.83 -12.69 -4.20
CA TRP A 62 -12.22 -12.50 -3.79
C TRP A 62 -13.14 -11.99 -4.90
N SER A 63 -12.62 -11.16 -5.80
CA SER A 63 -13.35 -10.71 -7.00
C SER A 63 -13.61 -11.86 -7.97
N SER A 64 -12.67 -12.81 -8.11
CA SER A 64 -12.84 -13.97 -8.99
C SER A 64 -13.97 -14.92 -8.51
N TYR A 65 -14.19 -14.99 -7.20
CA TYR A 65 -15.31 -15.74 -6.61
C TYR A 65 -16.58 -14.89 -6.43
N ASP A 66 -16.58 -13.64 -6.90
CA ASP A 66 -17.61 -12.61 -6.73
C ASP A 66 -18.22 -12.58 -5.32
N ASN A 67 -17.39 -12.73 -4.29
CA ASN A 67 -17.86 -12.94 -2.93
C ASN A 67 -18.35 -11.61 -2.32
N PRO A 68 -19.67 -11.41 -2.16
CA PRO A 68 -20.23 -10.11 -1.78
C PRO A 68 -19.84 -9.69 -0.36
N MET A 69 -19.51 -10.66 0.51
CA MET A 69 -19.13 -10.43 1.90
C MET A 69 -17.86 -9.58 2.01
N TYR A 70 -16.96 -9.66 1.03
CA TYR A 70 -15.68 -8.97 1.05
C TYR A 70 -15.65 -7.68 0.22
N ALA A 71 -16.69 -7.41 -0.58
CA ALA A 71 -16.72 -6.28 -1.50
C ALA A 71 -16.66 -4.91 -0.81
N TYR A 72 -17.46 -4.70 0.25
CA TYR A 72 -17.47 -3.44 1.01
C TYR A 72 -16.30 -3.34 2.01
N PRO A 73 -15.95 -4.38 2.78
CA PRO A 73 -14.77 -4.33 3.64
C PRO A 73 -13.47 -4.05 2.87
N SER A 74 -13.29 -4.66 1.69
CA SER A 74 -12.12 -4.39 0.85
C SER A 74 -12.05 -2.95 0.37
N ALA A 75 -13.19 -2.31 0.06
CA ALA A 75 -13.22 -0.89 -0.31
C ALA A 75 -12.75 0.01 0.84
N VAL A 76 -13.17 -0.28 2.07
CA VAL A 76 -12.75 0.46 3.27
C VAL A 76 -11.26 0.27 3.53
N ILE A 77 -10.76 -0.97 3.46
CA ILE A 77 -9.33 -1.29 3.62
C ILE A 77 -8.49 -0.55 2.58
N ALA A 78 -8.87 -0.65 1.29
CA ALA A 78 -8.16 0.01 0.20
C ALA A 78 -8.07 1.52 0.42
N SER A 79 -9.20 2.15 0.77
CA SER A 79 -9.31 3.59 0.95
C SER A 79 -8.49 4.08 2.14
N LEU A 80 -8.60 3.40 3.29
CA LEU A 80 -7.84 3.75 4.49
C LEU A 80 -6.34 3.55 4.28
N SER A 81 -5.94 2.46 3.62
CA SER A 81 -4.53 2.25 3.30
C SER A 81 -3.99 3.36 2.40
N LEU A 82 -4.69 3.68 1.30
CA LEU A 82 -4.28 4.74 0.39
C LEU A 82 -4.14 6.09 1.12
N ILE A 83 -5.11 6.46 1.94
CA ILE A 83 -5.06 7.71 2.73
C ILE A 83 -3.85 7.71 3.66
N GLY A 84 -3.62 6.60 4.39
CA GLY A 84 -2.47 6.45 5.28
C GLY A 84 -1.14 6.59 4.55
N LEU A 85 -1.00 5.94 3.40
CA LEU A 85 0.19 6.03 2.55
C LEU A 85 0.39 7.45 2.00
N ILE A 86 -0.66 8.13 1.55
CA ILE A 86 -0.57 9.53 1.09
C ILE A 86 -0.06 10.43 2.22
N ILE A 87 -0.62 10.29 3.43
CA ILE A 87 -0.19 11.08 4.61
C ILE A 87 1.28 10.78 4.92
N LEU A 88 1.67 9.50 4.96
CA LEU A 88 3.04 9.11 5.24
C LEU A 88 4.03 9.63 4.18
N TYR A 89 3.66 9.54 2.90
CA TYR A 89 4.46 10.07 1.80
C TYR A 89 4.64 11.58 1.90
N TYR A 90 3.56 12.30 2.23
CA TYR A 90 3.62 13.75 2.46
C TYR A 90 4.55 14.10 3.61
N ILE A 91 4.49 13.38 4.74
CA ILE A 91 5.37 13.59 5.90
C ILE A 91 6.84 13.33 5.56
N LEU A 92 7.14 12.28 4.78
CA LEU A 92 8.51 11.91 4.45
C LEU A 92 9.17 12.81 3.42
N ARG A 93 8.37 13.51 2.60
CA ARG A 93 8.86 14.40 1.54
C ARG A 93 9.13 15.83 2.02
N ILE A 94 8.56 16.23 3.16
CA ILE A 94 8.87 17.49 3.86
C ILE A 94 10.23 17.35 4.54
#